data_AF-A0AAN8ITB1-F1
#
_entry.id   AF-A0AAN8ITB1-F1
#
_cell.length_a   1.000
_cell.length_b   1.000
_cell.length_c   1.000
_cell.angle_alpha   90.00
_cell.angle_beta   90.00
_cell.angle_gamma   90.00
#
_symmetry.space_group_name_H-M   'P 1'
#
loop_
_entity.id
_entity.type
_entity.pdbx_description
1 polymer ?
#
loop_
_entity_poly.entity_id
_entity_poly.type
_entity_poly.pdbx_seq_one_letter_code
_entity_poly.pdbx_strand_id
1 'polypeptide(L)'
;FYPGEDTGISYLSWMAFALPPMIGYMFSSWIIVQITFLGMRHVFRVFEPSAKEEAVDERYIHEAVRTAYSKLGPITFAEKSTLVIFILTVTSWITSDPKVIDGWATFFKRFGLPEPSDSVMWSDELLGNGNGYVKTGPFKNWDTNVLMPLSQIPVKKLYRSTGGREQDRLMTPRDIEWITSRKNYSQLTFCHDKTFESMHGLSHVWVGGFMFVIR
;
A
#
# COMPACT_ATOMS: atom_id res chain seq x y z
N PHE A 1 2.60 0.61 -0.69
CA PHE A 1 1.55 1.24 0.14
C PHE A 1 1.82 2.73 0.13
N TYR A 2 1.09 3.50 -0.67
CA TYR A 2 1.31 4.95 -0.80
C TYR A 2 0.46 5.69 0.24
N PRO A 3 1.06 6.41 1.20
CA PRO A 3 0.30 7.18 2.18
C PRO A 3 -0.37 8.38 1.49
N GLY A 4 -1.71 8.43 1.51
CA GLY A 4 -2.50 9.54 0.98
C GLY A 4 -3.33 9.23 -0.26
N GLU A 5 -3.25 8.01 -0.79
CA GLU A 5 -4.17 7.59 -1.85
C GLU A 5 -5.56 7.28 -1.27
N ASP A 6 -6.54 8.09 -1.68
CA ASP A 6 -7.98 7.79 -1.61
C ASP A 6 -8.37 6.79 -2.70
N THR A 7 -7.63 5.68 -2.81
CA THR A 7 -7.98 4.59 -3.74
C THR A 7 -9.23 3.82 -3.29
N GLY A 8 -9.84 4.18 -2.15
CA GLY A 8 -11.01 3.51 -1.59
C GLY A 8 -10.77 2.06 -1.15
N ILE A 9 -9.57 1.53 -1.37
CA ILE A 9 -9.19 0.14 -1.12
C ILE A 9 -8.38 0.07 0.17
N SER A 10 -8.93 -0.59 1.18
CA SER A 10 -8.26 -0.93 2.43
C SER A 10 -8.09 -2.45 2.55
N TYR A 11 -7.25 -2.90 3.50
CA TYR A 11 -7.17 -4.33 3.82
C TYR A 11 -8.54 -4.91 4.20
N LEU A 12 -9.36 -4.12 4.89
CA LEU A 12 -10.72 -4.50 5.25
C LEU A 12 -11.63 -4.65 4.01
N SER A 13 -11.58 -3.72 3.06
CA SER A 13 -12.39 -3.81 1.84
C SER A 13 -11.97 -5.00 0.96
N TRP A 14 -10.66 -5.28 0.90
CA TRP A 14 -10.15 -6.45 0.18
C TRP A 14 -10.54 -7.77 0.87
N MET A 15 -10.46 -7.85 2.20
CA MET A 15 -10.90 -9.03 2.95
C MET A 15 -12.41 -9.26 2.83
N ALA A 16 -13.22 -8.20 2.89
CA ALA A 16 -14.66 -8.29 2.70
C ALA A 16 -15.03 -8.85 1.32
N PHE A 17 -14.22 -8.57 0.29
CA PHE A 17 -14.35 -9.15 -1.03
C PHE A 17 -13.83 -10.61 -1.11
N ALA A 18 -12.70 -10.92 -0.47
CA ALA A 18 -12.03 -12.22 -0.60
C ALA A 18 -12.60 -13.33 0.32
N LEU A 19 -13.15 -12.99 1.48
CA LEU A 19 -13.68 -13.96 2.44
C LEU A 19 -14.91 -14.74 1.93
N PRO A 20 -15.94 -14.11 1.32
CA PRO A 20 -17.09 -14.83 0.82
C PRO A 20 -16.76 -15.95 -0.20
N PRO A 21 -15.96 -15.70 -1.26
CA PRO A 21 -15.60 -16.77 -2.18
C PRO A 21 -14.69 -17.83 -1.54
N MET A 22 -13.79 -17.46 -0.61
CA MET A 22 -12.96 -18.44 0.11
C MET A 22 -13.81 -19.44 0.89
N ILE A 23 -14.82 -18.95 1.61
CA ILE A 23 -15.78 -19.78 2.34
C ILE A 23 -16.58 -20.62 1.34
N GLY A 24 -17.03 -20.03 0.23
CA GLY A 24 -17.71 -20.75 -0.84
C GLY A 24 -16.89 -21.90 -1.40
N TYR A 25 -15.60 -21.70 -1.66
CA TYR A 25 -14.69 -22.75 -2.14
C TYR A 25 -14.45 -23.84 -1.10
N MET A 26 -14.36 -23.50 0.19
CA MET A 26 -14.24 -24.48 1.27
C MET A 26 -15.49 -25.37 1.37
N PHE A 27 -16.68 -24.78 1.30
CA PHE A 27 -17.92 -25.56 1.29
C PHE A 27 -18.07 -26.38 0.01
N SER A 28 -17.69 -25.82 -1.13
CA SER A 28 -17.74 -26.52 -2.41
C SER A 28 -16.80 -27.72 -2.43
N SER A 29 -15.55 -27.56 -1.95
CA SER A 29 -14.59 -28.66 -1.87
C SER A 29 -15.06 -29.73 -0.89
N TRP A 30 -15.64 -29.33 0.25
CA TRP A 30 -16.27 -30.26 1.19
C TRP A 30 -17.36 -31.09 0.50
N ILE A 31 -18.31 -30.46 -0.21
CA ILE A 31 -19.38 -31.15 -0.94
C ILE A 31 -18.80 -32.14 -1.97
N ILE A 32 -17.80 -31.71 -2.75
CA ILE A 32 -17.18 -32.54 -3.79
C ILE A 32 -16.54 -33.80 -3.17
N VAL A 33 -15.83 -33.66 -2.05
CA VAL A 33 -15.24 -34.80 -1.33
C VAL A 33 -16.33 -35.75 -0.83
N GLN A 34 -17.42 -35.22 -0.26
CA GLN A 34 -18.56 -36.05 0.18
C GLN A 34 -19.17 -36.84 -0.99
N ILE A 35 -19.43 -36.19 -2.14
CA ILE A 35 -20.00 -36.84 -3.32
C ILE A 35 -19.06 -37.91 -3.88
N THR A 36 -17.76 -37.63 -3.94
CA THR A 36 -16.77 -38.51 -4.58
C THR A 36 -16.53 -39.80 -3.77
N PHE A 37 -16.47 -39.72 -2.45
CA PHE A 37 -16.16 -40.87 -1.59
C PHE A 37 -17.39 -41.60 -1.03
N LEU A 38 -18.49 -40.88 -0.73
CA LEU A 38 -19.69 -41.46 -0.10
C LEU A 38 -20.90 -41.54 -1.06
N GLY A 39 -20.81 -40.90 -2.22
CA GLY A 39 -21.87 -40.88 -3.23
C GLY A 39 -22.98 -39.86 -2.97
N MET A 40 -23.74 -39.54 -4.01
CA MET A 40 -24.77 -38.49 -3.98
C MET A 40 -25.93 -38.79 -3.01
N ARG A 41 -26.24 -40.08 -2.78
CA ARG A 41 -27.29 -40.50 -1.84
C ARG A 41 -26.97 -40.18 -0.38
N HIS A 42 -25.69 -40.21 0.01
CA HIS A 42 -25.28 -39.94 1.39
C HIS A 42 -25.44 -38.46 1.76
N VAL A 43 -25.24 -37.55 0.81
CA VAL A 43 -25.41 -36.09 1.02
C VAL A 43 -26.87 -35.73 1.32
N PHE A 44 -27.82 -36.35 0.62
CA PHE A 44 -29.25 -36.17 0.91
C PHE A 44 -29.69 -36.85 2.22
N ARG A 45 -29.01 -37.92 2.61
CA ARG A 45 -29.30 -38.69 3.84
C ARG A 45 -28.83 -38.00 5.13
N VAL A 46 -27.95 -36.99 5.04
CA VAL A 46 -27.58 -36.12 6.19
C VAL A 46 -28.81 -35.41 6.80
N PHE A 47 -29.88 -35.23 6.03
CA PHE A 47 -31.13 -34.61 6.49
C PHE A 47 -32.18 -35.63 6.99
N GLU A 48 -31.89 -36.93 6.96
CA GLU A 48 -32.81 -38.01 7.33
C GLU A 48 -32.38 -38.65 8.67
N PRO A 49 -33.30 -39.08 9.56
CA PRO A 49 -32.93 -39.65 10.86
C PRO A 49 -32.16 -40.97 10.71
N SER A 50 -31.08 -41.15 11.49
CA SER A 50 -30.21 -42.32 11.35
C SER A 50 -30.90 -43.63 11.73
N ALA A 51 -30.58 -44.70 10.98
CA ALA A 51 -31.07 -46.04 11.25
C ALA A 51 -30.31 -46.68 12.43
N LYS A 52 -30.93 -47.62 13.17
CA LYS A 52 -30.34 -48.20 14.39
C LYS A 52 -28.99 -48.93 14.19
N GLU A 53 -28.69 -49.42 12.99
CA GLU A 53 -27.38 -50.00 12.64
C GLU A 53 -26.29 -48.93 12.51
N GLU A 54 -26.63 -47.71 12.06
CA GLU A 54 -25.68 -46.60 11.90
C GLU A 54 -25.19 -46.09 13.25
N ALA A 55 -25.98 -46.24 14.31
CA ALA A 55 -25.58 -45.88 15.68
C ALA A 55 -24.41 -46.72 16.24
N VAL A 56 -24.19 -47.93 15.71
CA VAL A 56 -23.05 -48.79 16.10
C VAL A 56 -21.79 -48.35 15.35
N ASP A 57 -21.89 -48.11 14.05
CA ASP A 57 -20.79 -47.58 13.22
C ASP A 57 -20.36 -46.18 13.66
N GLU A 58 -21.30 -45.31 14.02
CA GLU A 58 -21.03 -43.96 14.50
C GLU A 58 -20.20 -44.00 15.80
N ARG A 59 -20.46 -44.97 16.68
CA ARG A 59 -19.64 -45.18 17.89
C ARG A 59 -18.23 -45.63 17.56
N TYR A 60 -18.08 -46.55 16.62
CA TYR A 60 -16.76 -47.02 16.17
C TYR A 60 -15.95 -45.90 15.53
N ILE A 61 -16.56 -45.10 14.65
CA ILE A 61 -15.94 -43.93 14.01
C ILE A 61 -15.57 -42.90 15.06
N HIS A 62 -16.46 -42.58 16.00
CA HIS A 62 -16.19 -41.61 17.05
C HIS A 62 -15.03 -42.06 17.96
N GLU A 63 -14.94 -43.35 18.28
CA GLU A 63 -13.84 -43.92 19.04
C GLU A 63 -12.52 -43.91 18.27
N ALA A 64 -12.55 -44.23 16.97
CA ALA A 64 -11.38 -44.12 16.09
C ALA A 64 -10.89 -42.67 15.96
N VAL A 65 -11.80 -41.70 15.76
CA VAL A 65 -11.49 -40.26 15.71
C VAL A 65 -10.95 -39.78 17.05
N ARG A 66 -11.55 -40.17 18.17
CA ARG A 66 -11.07 -39.81 19.51
C ARG A 66 -9.69 -40.39 19.79
N THR A 67 -9.45 -41.62 19.37
CA THR A 67 -8.14 -42.28 19.49
C THR A 67 -7.11 -41.54 18.64
N ALA A 68 -7.43 -41.21 17.39
CA ALA A 68 -6.56 -40.42 16.53
C ALA A 68 -6.28 -39.04 17.13
N TYR A 69 -7.31 -38.31 17.59
CA TYR A 69 -7.17 -37.01 18.24
C TYR A 69 -6.31 -37.06 19.50
N SER A 70 -6.48 -38.10 20.33
CA SER A 70 -5.65 -38.28 21.54
C SER A 70 -4.17 -38.55 21.21
N LYS A 71 -3.88 -39.13 20.04
CA LYS A 71 -2.51 -39.36 19.56
C LYS A 71 -1.82 -38.09 19.04
N LEU A 72 -2.57 -37.04 18.67
CA LEU A 72 -1.97 -35.77 18.22
C LEU A 72 -1.21 -35.05 19.35
N GLY A 73 -1.50 -35.38 20.61
CA GLY A 73 -0.85 -34.76 21.77
C GLY A 73 -1.33 -33.34 22.06
N PRO A 74 -0.87 -32.73 23.16
CA PRO A 74 -1.25 -31.37 23.52
C PRO A 74 -0.63 -30.35 22.55
N ILE A 75 -1.37 -29.28 22.24
CA ILE A 75 -0.86 -28.16 21.43
C ILE A 75 0.46 -27.67 22.04
N THR A 76 1.49 -27.68 21.21
CA THR A 76 2.85 -27.28 21.57
C THR A 76 2.94 -25.77 21.82
N PHE A 77 3.96 -25.35 22.55
CA PHE A 77 4.21 -23.92 22.76
C PHE A 77 4.44 -23.18 21.44
N ALA A 78 5.12 -23.82 20.48
CA ALA A 78 5.38 -23.24 19.16
C ALA A 78 4.07 -22.93 18.42
N GLU A 79 3.13 -23.88 18.39
CA GLU A 79 1.81 -23.69 17.74
C GLU A 79 0.99 -22.58 18.41
N LYS A 80 1.02 -22.47 19.75
CA LYS A 80 0.36 -21.36 20.45
C LYS A 80 0.99 -20.02 20.08
N SER A 81 2.33 -19.96 20.07
CA SER A 81 3.07 -18.74 19.77
C SER A 81 2.81 -18.25 18.34
N THR A 82 2.88 -19.15 17.35
CA THR A 82 2.60 -18.79 15.96
C THR A 82 1.16 -18.35 15.75
N LEU A 83 0.19 -18.99 16.41
CA LEU A 83 -1.20 -18.58 16.37
C LEU A 83 -1.42 -17.18 16.95
N VAL A 84 -0.80 -16.89 18.10
CA VAL A 84 -0.89 -15.56 18.73
C VAL A 84 -0.27 -14.49 17.83
N ILE A 85 0.94 -14.71 17.32
CA ILE A 85 1.62 -13.76 16.43
C ILE A 85 0.80 -13.56 15.15
N PHE A 86 0.23 -14.62 14.58
CA PHE A 86 -0.61 -14.53 13.39
C PHE A 86 -1.84 -13.65 13.64
N ILE A 87 -2.57 -13.88 14.75
CA ILE A 87 -3.74 -13.07 15.11
C ILE A 87 -3.33 -11.61 15.34
N LEU A 88 -2.23 -11.36 16.05
CA LEU A 88 -1.71 -10.00 16.26
C LEU A 88 -1.33 -9.31 14.95
N THR A 89 -0.75 -10.05 14.00
CA THR A 89 -0.36 -9.53 12.69
C THR A 89 -1.59 -9.15 11.86
N VAL A 90 -2.57 -10.04 11.79
CA VAL A 90 -3.83 -9.79 11.05
C VAL A 90 -4.59 -8.62 11.65
N THR A 91 -4.72 -8.56 12.98
CA THR A 91 -5.39 -7.44 13.65
C THR A 91 -4.63 -6.12 13.48
N SER A 92 -3.30 -6.15 13.52
CA SER A 92 -2.44 -4.99 13.23
C SER A 92 -2.66 -4.45 11.81
N TRP A 93 -2.73 -5.34 10.81
CA TRP A 93 -2.99 -4.95 9.42
C TRP A 93 -4.38 -4.33 9.22
N ILE A 94 -5.41 -4.90 9.83
CA ILE A 94 -6.78 -4.37 9.75
C ILE A 94 -6.87 -2.99 10.41
N THR A 95 -6.20 -2.80 11.55
CA THR A 95 -6.25 -1.55 12.34
C THR A 95 -5.27 -0.47 11.86
N SER A 96 -4.40 -0.78 10.90
CA SER A 96 -3.39 0.15 10.37
C SER A 96 -4.01 1.36 9.67
N ASP A 97 -4.97 1.12 8.78
CA ASP A 97 -5.70 2.17 8.05
C ASP A 97 -7.09 1.65 7.61
N PRO A 98 -8.03 1.48 8.55
CA PRO A 98 -9.33 0.88 8.26
C PRO A 98 -10.24 1.76 7.41
N LYS A 99 -9.82 2.99 7.02
CA LYS A 99 -10.57 4.00 6.25
C LYS A 99 -11.92 4.46 6.85
N VAL A 100 -12.43 3.78 7.89
CA VAL A 100 -13.63 4.14 8.67
C VAL A 100 -13.26 5.03 9.86
N ILE A 101 -12.10 4.78 10.46
CA ILE A 101 -11.50 5.57 11.55
C ILE A 101 -10.01 5.76 11.26
N ASP A 102 -9.42 6.83 11.79
CA ASP A 102 -7.98 7.05 11.71
C ASP A 102 -7.24 5.90 12.41
N GLY A 103 -6.56 5.06 11.62
CA GLY A 103 -5.77 3.95 12.13
C GLY A 103 -4.46 4.41 12.77
N TRP A 104 -3.75 3.49 13.44
CA TRP A 104 -2.49 3.81 14.11
C TRP A 104 -1.36 4.20 13.14
N ALA A 105 -1.48 3.89 11.85
CA ALA A 105 -0.50 4.34 10.85
C ALA A 105 -0.43 5.86 10.72
N THR A 106 -1.48 6.58 11.13
CA THR A 106 -1.51 8.06 11.09
C THR A 106 -0.48 8.70 12.01
N PHE A 107 -0.08 8.02 13.10
CA PHE A 107 1.00 8.49 13.98
C PHE A 107 2.34 8.63 13.26
N PHE A 108 2.58 7.82 12.22
CA PHE A 108 3.81 7.85 11.42
C PHE A 108 3.71 8.73 10.17
N LYS A 109 2.50 9.11 9.73
CA LYS A 109 2.27 9.77 8.43
C LYS A 109 2.32 11.31 8.46
N ARG A 110 2.46 11.95 9.63
CA ARG A 110 2.20 13.40 9.78
C ARG A 110 3.34 14.35 9.47
N PHE A 111 4.54 13.85 9.16
CA PHE A 111 5.67 14.73 8.91
C PHE A 111 6.30 14.40 7.55
N GLY A 112 6.33 15.38 6.65
CA GLY A 112 7.30 15.36 5.56
C GLY A 112 8.71 15.32 6.13
N LEU A 113 9.71 14.98 5.31
CA LEU A 113 11.10 15.04 5.74
C LEU A 113 11.41 16.44 6.28
N PRO A 114 12.16 16.57 7.40
CA PRO A 114 12.60 17.86 7.91
C PRO A 114 13.31 18.68 6.83
N GLU A 115 14.13 18.00 6.02
CA GLU A 115 14.77 18.53 4.83
C GLU A 115 14.35 17.68 3.61
N PRO A 116 13.54 18.21 2.68
CA PRO A 116 13.09 17.45 1.51
C PRO A 116 14.23 17.06 0.53
N SER A 117 15.41 17.68 0.67
CA SER A 117 16.65 17.29 -0.03
C SER A 117 17.19 15.93 0.39
N ASP A 118 16.79 15.40 1.55
CA ASP A 118 17.20 14.08 2.04
C ASP A 118 16.33 12.94 1.48
N SER A 119 15.41 13.26 0.57
CA SER A 119 14.59 12.26 -0.09
C SER A 119 15.45 11.25 -0.85
N VAL A 120 15.04 9.98 -0.81
CA VAL A 120 15.62 8.87 -1.60
C VAL A 120 15.69 9.21 -3.09
N MET A 121 14.83 10.10 -3.58
CA MET A 121 14.89 10.63 -4.95
C MET A 121 16.29 11.14 -5.34
N TRP A 122 17.03 11.74 -4.39
CA TRP A 122 18.38 12.29 -4.60
C TRP A 122 19.51 11.30 -4.30
N SER A 123 19.19 10.01 -4.19
CA SER A 123 20.20 8.96 -4.05
C SER A 123 20.96 8.71 -5.35
N ASP A 124 22.12 8.08 -5.22
CA ASP A 124 22.98 7.72 -6.35
C ASP A 124 22.32 6.67 -7.26
N GLU A 125 21.35 5.88 -6.79
CA GLU A 125 20.62 4.95 -7.64
C GLU A 125 19.56 5.64 -8.51
N LEU A 126 19.05 6.82 -8.09
CA LEU A 126 17.94 7.51 -8.74
C LEU A 126 18.37 8.77 -9.49
N LEU A 127 18.22 9.97 -8.92
CA LEU A 127 18.54 11.21 -9.63
C LEU A 127 19.98 11.67 -9.41
N GLY A 128 20.70 11.08 -8.46
CA GLY A 128 22.00 11.55 -7.99
C GLY A 128 21.89 12.81 -7.14
N ASN A 129 23.04 13.39 -6.79
CA ASN A 129 23.12 14.54 -5.89
C ASN A 129 22.19 15.71 -6.29
N GLY A 130 21.47 16.25 -5.30
CA GLY A 130 20.51 17.35 -5.47
C GLY A 130 21.13 18.75 -5.54
N ASN A 131 22.37 18.91 -5.05
CA ASN A 131 23.05 20.22 -4.99
C ASN A 131 24.36 20.24 -5.78
N GLY A 132 24.56 21.31 -6.55
CA GLY A 132 25.72 21.55 -7.39
C GLY A 132 25.64 20.87 -8.75
N TYR A 133 26.81 20.69 -9.38
CA TYR A 133 26.94 19.87 -10.59
C TYR A 133 26.61 18.41 -10.27
N VAL A 134 25.82 17.76 -11.12
CA VAL A 134 25.44 16.36 -10.92
C VAL A 134 26.66 15.47 -11.19
N LYS A 135 27.19 14.88 -10.12
CA LYS A 135 28.41 14.07 -10.06
C LYS A 135 28.13 12.61 -9.67
N THR A 136 26.90 12.28 -9.29
CA THR A 136 26.50 10.92 -8.95
C THR A 136 25.22 10.52 -9.69
N GLY A 137 24.93 9.22 -9.68
CA GLY A 137 23.79 8.60 -10.36
C GLY A 137 23.80 8.60 -11.88
N PRO A 138 22.68 8.18 -12.50
CA PRO A 138 22.53 7.98 -13.95
C PRO A 138 22.81 9.24 -14.78
N PHE A 139 22.62 10.43 -14.19
CA PHE A 139 22.81 11.73 -14.86
C PHE A 139 24.15 12.40 -14.51
N LYS A 140 25.11 11.64 -13.96
CA LYS A 140 26.45 12.12 -13.66
C LYS A 140 27.15 12.68 -14.89
N ASN A 141 27.67 13.91 -14.77
CA ASN A 141 28.37 14.64 -15.84
C ASN A 141 27.55 14.78 -17.13
N TRP A 142 26.22 14.74 -17.04
CA TRP A 142 25.35 14.89 -18.20
C TRP A 142 25.45 16.30 -18.80
N ASP A 143 25.69 16.38 -20.10
CA ASP A 143 25.66 17.63 -20.86
C ASP A 143 24.24 17.88 -21.41
N THR A 144 23.69 19.04 -21.08
CA THR A 144 22.38 19.48 -21.56
C THR A 144 22.48 20.01 -23.00
N ASN A 145 21.37 19.93 -23.72
CA ASN A 145 21.26 20.47 -25.08
C ASN A 145 21.10 22.00 -25.12
N VAL A 146 20.88 22.62 -23.96
CA VAL A 146 20.70 24.07 -23.78
C VAL A 146 21.69 24.58 -22.75
N LEU A 147 22.04 25.86 -22.80
CA LEU A 147 22.76 26.53 -21.72
C LEU A 147 21.81 26.79 -20.56
N MET A 148 22.35 26.81 -19.33
CA MET A 148 21.57 27.09 -18.14
C MET A 148 20.86 28.45 -18.27
N PRO A 149 19.53 28.50 -18.08
CA PRO A 149 18.78 29.75 -18.11
C PRO A 149 19.22 30.66 -16.96
N LEU A 150 19.26 31.97 -17.20
CA LEU A 150 19.55 33.00 -16.19
C LEU A 150 20.97 32.94 -15.56
N SER A 151 21.86 32.09 -16.06
CA SER A 151 23.27 32.07 -15.65
C SER A 151 24.09 33.08 -16.45
N GLN A 152 24.95 33.84 -15.78
CA GLN A 152 25.91 34.74 -16.43
C GLN A 152 27.04 33.98 -17.15
N ILE A 153 27.29 32.73 -16.73
CA ILE A 153 28.34 31.87 -17.27
C ILE A 153 27.67 30.77 -18.12
N PRO A 154 28.19 30.44 -19.32
CA PRO A 154 27.65 29.36 -20.13
C PRO A 154 27.88 28.00 -19.44
N VAL A 155 26.87 27.53 -18.73
CA VAL A 155 26.89 26.22 -18.08
C VAL A 155 26.10 25.23 -18.94
N LYS A 156 26.76 24.15 -19.36
CA LYS A 156 26.16 23.04 -20.12
C LYS A 156 26.02 21.75 -19.32
N LYS A 157 26.75 21.61 -18.21
CA LYS A 157 26.62 20.44 -17.35
C LYS A 157 25.40 20.56 -16.46
N LEU A 158 24.67 19.47 -16.28
CA LEU A 158 23.50 19.43 -15.39
C LEU A 158 23.88 19.89 -13.99
N TYR A 159 23.11 20.86 -13.48
CA TYR A 159 23.31 21.51 -12.20
C TYR A 159 21.97 21.72 -11.53
N ARG A 160 21.94 21.52 -10.20
CA ARG A 160 20.76 21.63 -9.34
C ARG A 160 21.12 22.36 -8.05
N SER A 161 20.12 22.92 -7.38
CA SER A 161 20.28 23.64 -6.11
C SER A 161 19.04 23.42 -5.25
N THR A 162 18.76 22.16 -4.92
CA THR A 162 17.58 21.73 -4.15
C THR A 162 17.52 22.41 -2.79
N GLY A 163 16.52 23.27 -2.58
CA GLY A 163 16.36 24.03 -1.34
C GLY A 163 17.41 25.14 -1.16
N GLY A 164 17.97 25.66 -2.25
CA GLY A 164 19.08 26.61 -2.20
C GLY A 164 18.75 28.00 -1.64
N ARG A 165 17.47 28.39 -1.58
CA ARG A 165 17.02 29.65 -0.97
C ARG A 165 16.03 29.37 0.15
N GLU A 166 16.08 30.18 1.21
CA GLU A 166 15.19 30.05 2.38
C GLU A 166 13.69 30.18 2.04
N GLN A 167 13.37 30.84 0.92
CA GLN A 167 12.00 31.10 0.48
C GLN A 167 11.43 29.95 -0.36
N ASP A 168 12.30 29.08 -0.87
CA ASP A 168 11.93 28.04 -1.81
C ASP A 168 11.36 26.86 -1.03
N ARG A 169 10.16 26.42 -1.39
CA ARG A 169 9.47 25.31 -0.73
C ARG A 169 8.82 24.39 -1.74
N LEU A 170 8.60 23.14 -1.33
CA LEU A 170 7.71 22.24 -2.05
C LEU A 170 6.23 22.56 -1.73
N MET A 171 5.33 21.96 -2.51
CA MET A 171 3.90 22.00 -2.21
C MET A 171 3.62 21.36 -0.85
N THR A 172 2.77 22.01 -0.07
CA THR A 172 2.30 21.51 1.23
C THR A 172 1.00 20.73 1.06
N PRO A 173 0.60 19.92 2.04
CA PRO A 173 -0.71 19.26 2.01
C PRO A 173 -1.89 20.23 1.82
N ARG A 174 -1.79 21.47 2.32
CA ARG A 174 -2.81 22.51 2.12
C ARG A 174 -2.89 22.98 0.67
N ASP A 175 -1.75 23.07 -0.02
CA ASP A 175 -1.74 23.41 -1.45
C ASP A 175 -2.39 22.27 -2.26
N ILE A 176 -2.13 21.01 -1.88
CA ILE A 176 -2.76 19.85 -2.51
C ILE A 176 -4.27 19.83 -2.27
N GLU A 177 -4.72 20.06 -1.04
CA GLU A 177 -6.14 20.14 -0.68
C GLU A 177 -6.86 21.24 -1.48
N TRP A 178 -6.21 22.38 -1.67
CA TRP A 178 -6.73 23.45 -2.52
C TRP A 178 -6.92 22.99 -3.97
N ILE A 179 -5.96 22.23 -4.53
CA ILE A 179 -6.02 21.68 -5.89
C ILE A 179 -7.13 20.63 -6.00
N THR A 180 -7.19 19.67 -5.07
CA THR A 180 -8.16 18.57 -5.12
C THR A 180 -9.59 19.02 -4.80
N SER A 181 -9.77 20.15 -4.10
CA SER A 181 -11.08 20.75 -3.85
C SER A 181 -11.75 21.35 -5.10
N ARG A 182 -11.02 21.49 -6.23
CA ARG A 182 -11.55 22.10 -7.46
C ARG A 182 -12.55 21.18 -8.16
N LYS A 183 -13.72 21.74 -8.49
CA LYS A 183 -14.82 21.00 -9.13
C LYS A 183 -14.76 21.05 -10.66
N ASN A 184 -14.09 22.06 -11.22
CA ASN A 184 -14.01 22.28 -12.65
C ASN A 184 -12.55 22.33 -13.10
N TYR A 185 -12.22 21.62 -14.19
CA TYR A 185 -10.86 21.58 -14.74
C TYR A 185 -10.35 22.98 -15.15
N SER A 186 -11.23 23.88 -15.59
CA SER A 186 -10.85 25.25 -15.95
C SER A 186 -10.18 26.00 -14.80
N GLN A 187 -10.50 25.68 -13.54
CA GLN A 187 -9.87 26.30 -12.36
C GLN A 187 -8.42 25.85 -12.13
N LEU A 188 -7.96 24.84 -12.87
CA LEU A 188 -6.60 24.31 -12.84
C LEU A 188 -5.83 24.65 -14.11
N THR A 189 -6.36 25.56 -14.94
CA THR A 189 -5.74 25.98 -16.20
C THR A 189 -5.30 27.43 -16.13
N PHE A 190 -4.08 27.70 -16.60
CA PHE A 190 -3.47 29.03 -16.58
C PHE A 190 -4.32 30.13 -17.23
N CYS A 191 -5.07 29.79 -18.27
CA CYS A 191 -5.90 30.75 -19.00
C CYS A 191 -7.05 31.33 -18.17
N HIS A 192 -7.49 30.62 -17.12
CA HIS A 192 -8.55 31.07 -16.22
C HIS A 192 -8.02 31.41 -14.82
N ASP A 193 -7.11 30.60 -14.29
CA ASP A 193 -6.51 30.80 -12.97
C ASP A 193 -5.02 30.44 -12.99
N LYS A 194 -4.17 31.43 -12.72
CA LYS A 194 -2.72 31.28 -12.68
C LYS A 194 -2.21 30.66 -11.38
N THR A 195 -3.08 30.46 -10.39
CA THR A 195 -2.71 29.99 -9.06
C THR A 195 -2.13 28.57 -9.12
N PHE A 196 -2.72 27.69 -9.92
CA PHE A 196 -2.18 26.34 -10.11
C PHE A 196 -0.77 26.36 -10.71
N GLU A 197 -0.54 27.18 -11.74
CA GLU A 197 0.79 27.32 -12.36
C GLU A 197 1.80 27.93 -11.38
N SER A 198 1.38 28.88 -10.55
CA SER A 198 2.22 29.45 -9.50
C SER A 198 2.60 28.42 -8.44
N MET A 199 1.65 27.58 -8.01
CA MET A 199 1.91 26.47 -7.08
C MET A 199 2.84 25.42 -7.70
N HIS A 200 2.67 25.09 -8.98
CA HIS A 200 3.58 24.22 -9.72
C HIS A 200 4.98 24.84 -9.85
N GLY A 201 5.08 26.15 -10.06
CA GLY A 201 6.34 26.89 -10.12
C GLY A 201 7.20 26.77 -8.86
N LEU A 202 6.58 26.48 -7.70
CA LEU A 202 7.31 26.24 -6.44
C LEU A 202 8.31 25.08 -6.56
N SER A 203 7.97 24.00 -7.27
CA SER A 203 8.88 22.85 -7.43
C SER A 203 10.05 23.17 -8.37
N HIS A 204 9.80 23.93 -9.43
CA HIS A 204 10.84 24.45 -10.35
C HIS A 204 11.87 25.29 -9.61
N VAL A 205 11.37 26.24 -8.83
CA VAL A 205 12.19 27.13 -8.01
C VAL A 205 12.96 26.33 -6.96
N TRP A 206 12.31 25.38 -6.27
CA TRP A 206 12.94 24.56 -5.24
C TRP A 206 14.06 23.67 -5.76
N VAL A 207 13.93 23.06 -6.95
CA VAL A 207 15.00 22.24 -7.56
C VAL A 207 16.14 23.11 -8.07
N GLY A 208 15.83 24.29 -8.61
CA GLY A 208 16.80 25.24 -9.11
C GLY A 208 17.54 24.79 -10.38
N GLY A 209 18.63 25.49 -10.71
CA GLY A 209 19.46 25.19 -11.87
C GLY A 209 18.69 25.24 -13.18
N PHE A 210 18.77 24.17 -13.98
CA PHE A 210 18.00 24.08 -15.24
C PHE A 210 16.48 24.00 -15.04
N MET A 211 16.01 23.64 -13.84
CA MET A 211 14.59 23.67 -13.50
C MET A 211 14.14 25.01 -12.95
N PHE A 212 15.05 25.97 -12.75
CA PHE A 212 14.70 27.34 -12.38
C PHE A 212 14.18 28.10 -13.62
N VAL A 213 13.01 27.71 -14.11
CA VAL A 213 12.31 28.43 -15.18
C VAL A 213 10.96 28.86 -14.64
N ILE A 214 10.87 30.14 -14.33
CA ILE A 214 9.61 30.80 -14.00
C ILE A 214 8.96 31.13 -15.35
N ARG A 215 7.85 30.48 -15.70
CA ARG A 215 7.00 30.86 -16.83
C ARG A 215 5.89 31.78 -16.37
#